data_AF-A0A9W5QWD0-F1
#
_entry.id   AF-A0A9W5QWD0-F1
#
_cell.length_a   1.000
_cell.length_b   1.000
_cell.length_c   1.000
_cell.angle_alpha   90.00
_cell.angle_beta   90.00
_cell.angle_gamma   90.00
#
_symmetry.space_group_name_H-M   'P 1'
#
loop_
_entity.id
_entity.type
_entity.pdbx_description
1 polymer ?
#
loop_
_entity_poly.entity_id
_entity_poly.type
_entity_poly.pdbx_seq_one_letter_code
_entity_poly.pdbx_strand_id
1 'polypeptide(L)'
;MNTATINFQDLIMEILNSESIAKIFNFELFKVRNQDKEDVKQDCILRIMKSLQQTTVPSEKLPSFCQTIIKRTVVDYYRYTNRMVEQNSTSVFYCDGFIEDDSSENNCPTFCQESYEQGYEFSIVKADFEIHRNKFTPTEQHVIEYMLYDGLGVCMNLAEIANELKINKSHSTRALKKLRSIYCC
;
A
#
# COMPACT_ATOMS: atom_id res chain seq x y z
N MET A 1 -53.29 -12.90 23.70
CA MET A 1 -51.93 -12.93 23.11
C MET A 1 -51.43 -11.49 23.14
N ASN A 2 -50.52 -11.17 24.06
CA ASN A 2 -49.99 -9.82 24.19
C ASN A 2 -48.91 -9.63 23.12
N THR A 3 -49.22 -8.88 22.07
CA THR A 3 -48.23 -8.36 21.14
C THR A 3 -47.52 -7.21 21.83
N ALA A 4 -46.52 -7.55 22.66
CA ALA A 4 -45.49 -6.58 23.00
C ALA A 4 -44.72 -6.30 21.71
N THR A 5 -44.79 -5.07 21.21
CA THR A 5 -43.80 -4.54 20.26
C THR A 5 -42.45 -4.56 20.97
N ILE A 6 -41.79 -5.71 20.94
CA ILE A 6 -40.41 -5.84 21.38
C ILE A 6 -39.61 -5.01 20.37
N ASN A 7 -39.09 -3.89 20.85
CA ASN A 7 -38.19 -3.05 20.09
C ASN A 7 -37.03 -3.92 19.61
N PHE A 8 -36.88 -4.06 18.29
CA PHE A 8 -35.90 -4.94 17.66
C PHE A 8 -34.48 -4.66 18.16
N GLN A 9 -34.19 -3.41 18.51
CA GLN A 9 -32.93 -3.00 19.12
C GLN A 9 -32.72 -3.58 20.53
N ASP A 10 -33.76 -3.59 21.37
CA ASP A 10 -33.65 -4.05 22.76
C ASP A 10 -33.46 -5.57 22.81
N LEU A 11 -34.16 -6.31 21.93
CA LEU A 11 -33.98 -7.75 21.78
C LEU A 11 -32.56 -8.10 21.26
N ILE A 12 -32.04 -7.32 20.32
CA ILE A 12 -30.67 -7.50 19.80
C ILE A 12 -29.63 -7.21 20.88
N MET A 13 -29.82 -6.18 21.69
CA MET A 13 -28.90 -5.85 22.79
C MET A 13 -28.90 -6.95 23.86
N GLU A 14 -30.07 -7.49 24.19
CA GLU A 14 -30.20 -8.61 25.13
C GLU A 14 -29.56 -9.89 24.59
N ILE A 15 -29.69 -10.14 23.27
CA ILE A 15 -29.08 -11.26 22.56
C ILE A 15 -27.55 -11.11 22.49
N LEU A 16 -27.03 -9.94 22.13
CA LEU A 16 -25.58 -9.69 22.04
C LEU A 16 -24.91 -9.76 23.42
N ASN A 17 -25.65 -9.46 24.48
CA ASN A 17 -25.23 -9.64 25.87
C ASN A 17 -25.42 -11.08 26.39
N SER A 18 -25.91 -12.01 25.55
CA SER A 18 -26.02 -13.41 25.94
C SER A 18 -24.64 -14.02 26.21
N GLU A 19 -24.57 -14.84 27.25
CA GLU A 19 -23.35 -15.53 27.67
C GLU A 19 -22.78 -16.42 26.54
N SER A 20 -23.65 -16.96 25.69
CA SER A 20 -23.26 -17.77 24.53
C SER A 20 -22.54 -16.96 23.46
N ILE A 21 -23.01 -15.75 23.13
CA ILE A 21 -22.34 -14.85 22.19
C ILE A 21 -21.04 -14.30 22.79
N ALA A 22 -21.02 -13.98 24.08
CA ALA A 22 -19.79 -13.60 24.77
C ALA A 22 -18.70 -14.69 24.68
N LYS A 23 -19.07 -15.97 24.86
CA LYS A 23 -18.16 -17.10 24.66
C LYS A 23 -17.64 -17.20 23.23
N ILE A 24 -18.50 -16.95 22.23
CA ILE A 24 -18.11 -16.94 20.82
C ILE A 24 -17.12 -15.81 20.54
N PHE A 25 -17.37 -14.60 21.03
CA PHE A 25 -16.43 -13.48 20.88
C PHE A 25 -15.09 -13.77 21.53
N ASN A 26 -15.09 -14.27 22.77
CA ASN A 26 -13.85 -14.64 23.47
C ASN A 26 -13.07 -15.72 22.72
N PHE A 27 -13.77 -16.70 22.13
CA PHE A 27 -13.16 -17.77 21.37
C PHE A 27 -12.61 -17.31 20.02
N GLU A 28 -13.36 -16.53 19.25
CA GLU A 28 -12.95 -16.13 17.89
C GLU A 28 -11.95 -14.96 17.90
N LEU A 29 -12.04 -14.02 18.87
CA LEU A 29 -11.16 -12.86 18.97
C LEU A 29 -9.85 -13.15 19.74
N PHE A 30 -9.60 -14.39 20.20
CA PHE A 30 -8.48 -14.68 21.08
C PHE A 30 -7.10 -14.33 20.48
N LYS A 31 -6.96 -14.43 19.15
CA LYS A 31 -5.72 -14.13 18.42
C LYS A 31 -5.67 -12.70 17.88
N VAL A 32 -6.76 -11.94 17.95
CA VAL A 32 -6.79 -10.53 17.51
C VAL A 32 -5.90 -9.72 18.47
N ARG A 33 -5.14 -8.74 17.93
CA ARG A 33 -4.27 -7.90 18.77
C ARG A 33 -5.12 -7.15 19.78
N ASN A 34 -4.67 -7.04 21.04
CA ASN A 34 -5.48 -6.46 22.11
C ASN A 34 -5.98 -5.04 21.80
N GLN A 35 -5.17 -4.22 21.12
CA GLN A 35 -5.53 -2.87 20.70
C GLN A 35 -6.69 -2.83 19.68
N ASP A 36 -6.80 -3.86 18.84
CA ASP A 36 -7.78 -3.92 17.74
C ASP A 36 -9.04 -4.72 18.13
N LYS A 37 -9.08 -5.33 19.33
CA LYS A 37 -10.15 -6.24 19.75
C LYS A 37 -11.51 -5.57 19.80
N GLU A 38 -11.60 -4.38 20.39
CA GLU A 38 -12.89 -3.67 20.49
C GLU A 38 -13.37 -3.18 19.13
N ASP A 39 -12.47 -2.73 18.25
CA ASP A 39 -12.82 -2.32 16.89
C ASP A 39 -13.35 -3.50 16.06
N VAL A 40 -12.66 -4.65 16.09
CA VAL A 40 -13.10 -5.86 15.38
C VAL A 40 -14.43 -6.35 15.95
N LYS A 41 -14.64 -6.27 17.27
CA LYS A 41 -15.90 -6.63 17.92
C LYS A 41 -17.04 -5.71 17.48
N GLN A 42 -16.82 -4.41 17.37
CA GLN A 42 -17.81 -3.46 16.86
C GLN A 42 -18.16 -3.74 15.40
N ASP A 43 -17.18 -4.03 14.52
CA ASP A 43 -17.45 -4.41 13.13
C ASP A 43 -18.30 -5.69 13.03
N CYS A 44 -18.01 -6.69 13.89
CA CYS A 44 -18.83 -7.90 13.99
C CYS A 44 -20.29 -7.57 14.32
N ILE A 45 -20.51 -6.72 15.33
CA ILE A 45 -21.86 -6.31 15.77
C ILE A 45 -22.60 -5.61 14.62
N LEU A 46 -21.96 -4.65 13.95
CA LEU A 46 -22.55 -3.93 12.82
C LEU A 46 -22.96 -4.89 11.68
N ARG A 47 -22.10 -5.86 11.36
CA ARG A 47 -22.40 -6.87 10.33
C ARG A 47 -23.53 -7.81 10.74
N ILE A 48 -23.60 -8.21 12.01
CA ILE A 48 -24.71 -9.01 12.55
C ILE A 48 -26.01 -8.22 12.42
N MET A 49 -26.03 -6.96 12.86
CA MET A 49 -27.20 -6.08 12.78
C MET A 49 -27.69 -5.91 11.34
N LYS A 50 -26.78 -5.60 10.41
CA LYS A 50 -27.10 -5.46 8.98
C LYS A 50 -27.68 -6.75 8.38
N SER A 51 -27.17 -7.91 8.80
CA SER A 51 -27.64 -9.19 8.30
C SER A 51 -29.01 -9.58 8.87
N LEU A 52 -29.28 -9.25 10.14
CA LEU A 52 -30.58 -9.48 10.78
C LEU A 52 -31.69 -8.56 10.26
N GLN A 53 -31.36 -7.38 9.74
CA GLN A 53 -32.32 -6.52 9.03
C GLN A 53 -32.84 -7.17 7.73
N GLN A 54 -32.04 -8.03 7.11
CA GLN A 54 -32.34 -8.63 5.80
C GLN A 54 -32.87 -10.07 5.93
N THR A 55 -32.58 -10.76 7.03
CA THR A 55 -32.85 -12.19 7.19
C THR A 55 -33.46 -12.48 8.55
N THR A 56 -34.58 -13.19 8.57
CA THR A 56 -35.15 -13.75 9.79
C THR A 56 -34.44 -15.05 10.16
N VAL A 57 -33.83 -15.10 11.35
CA VAL A 57 -33.10 -16.27 11.85
C VAL A 57 -33.86 -16.85 13.04
N PRO A 58 -34.16 -18.17 13.07
CA PRO A 58 -34.72 -18.82 14.25
C PRO A 58 -33.81 -18.63 15.46
N SER A 59 -34.38 -18.37 16.64
CA SER A 59 -33.62 -18.10 17.88
C SER A 59 -32.59 -19.19 18.21
N GLU A 60 -32.93 -20.46 18.00
CA GLU A 60 -32.04 -21.61 18.21
C GLU A 60 -30.79 -21.59 17.33
N LYS A 61 -30.89 -21.03 16.12
CA LYS A 61 -29.78 -20.95 15.15
C LYS A 61 -28.99 -19.66 15.25
N LEU A 62 -29.43 -18.73 16.10
CA LEU A 62 -28.84 -17.42 16.23
C LEU A 62 -27.37 -17.44 16.67
N PRO A 63 -26.94 -18.29 17.64
CA PRO A 63 -25.52 -18.38 18.01
C PRO A 63 -24.63 -18.83 16.83
N SER A 64 -25.08 -19.83 16.06
CA SER A 64 -24.36 -20.33 14.88
C SER A 64 -24.29 -19.29 13.76
N PHE A 65 -25.37 -18.53 13.58
CA PHE A 65 -25.42 -17.41 12.65
C PHE A 65 -24.41 -16.31 13.04
N CYS A 66 -24.42 -15.87 14.31
CA CYS A 66 -23.47 -14.88 14.82
C CYS A 66 -22.03 -15.37 14.69
N GLN A 67 -21.74 -16.63 15.04
CA GLN A 67 -20.41 -17.22 14.90
C GLN A 67 -19.90 -17.16 13.46
N THR A 68 -20.77 -17.43 12.49
CA THR A 68 -20.41 -17.37 11.06
C THR A 68 -19.97 -15.96 10.65
N ILE A 69 -20.68 -14.94 11.12
CA ILE A 69 -20.35 -13.54 10.83
C ILE A 69 -19.07 -13.12 11.55
N ILE A 70 -18.92 -13.46 12.84
CA ILE A 70 -17.73 -13.15 13.64
C ILE A 70 -16.48 -13.76 12.99
N LYS A 71 -16.53 -15.05 12.64
CA LYS A 71 -15.41 -15.75 11.98
C LYS A 71 -15.00 -15.11 10.66
N ARG A 72 -15.97 -14.71 9.83
CA ARG A 72 -15.69 -14.00 8.56
C ARG A 72 -15.01 -12.65 8.82
N THR A 73 -15.50 -11.91 9.81
CA THR A 73 -14.96 -10.59 10.16
C THR A 73 -13.52 -10.70 10.68
N VAL A 74 -13.23 -11.69 11.52
CA VAL A 74 -11.85 -11.96 11.99
C VAL A 74 -10.92 -12.35 10.84
N VAL A 75 -11.39 -13.17 9.89
CA VAL A 75 -10.60 -13.51 8.68
C VAL A 75 -10.33 -12.26 7.83
N ASP A 76 -11.32 -11.39 7.67
CA ASP A 76 -11.17 -10.13 6.93
C ASP A 76 -10.18 -9.19 7.63
N TYR A 77 -10.22 -9.11 8.98
CA TYR A 77 -9.23 -8.40 9.77
C TYR A 77 -7.81 -8.88 9.45
N TYR A 78 -7.54 -10.19 9.51
CA TYR A 78 -6.20 -10.70 9.19
C TYR A 78 -5.79 -10.46 7.73
N ARG A 79 -6.73 -10.54 6.79
CA ARG A 79 -6.46 -10.21 5.38
C ARG A 79 -6.09 -8.74 5.22
N TYR A 80 -6.74 -7.85 5.97
CA TYR A 80 -6.45 -6.44 5.96
C TYR A 80 -5.10 -6.15 6.60
N THR A 81 -4.84 -6.67 7.81
CA THR A 81 -3.55 -6.47 8.49
C THR A 81 -2.37 -7.02 7.71
N ASN A 82 -2.53 -8.16 7.03
CA ASN A 82 -1.46 -8.74 6.21
C ASN A 82 -1.19 -7.95 4.91
N ARG A 83 -2.14 -7.10 4.49
CA ARG A 83 -1.97 -6.20 3.34
C ARG A 83 -1.44 -4.83 3.75
N MET A 84 -1.60 -4.44 5.01
CA MET A 84 -0.96 -3.25 5.53
C MET A 84 0.52 -3.55 5.70
N VAL A 85 1.38 -2.67 5.16
CA VAL A 85 2.81 -2.68 5.48
C VAL A 85 2.91 -2.51 7.00
N GLU A 86 3.52 -3.47 7.70
CA GLU A 86 3.73 -3.38 9.14
C GLU A 86 4.52 -2.11 9.44
N GLN A 87 3.83 -1.05 9.88
CA GLN A 87 4.49 0.04 10.58
C GLN A 87 4.90 -0.51 11.94
N ASN A 88 6.14 -1.00 12.00
CA ASN A 88 6.82 -1.19 13.27
C ASN A 88 6.90 0.18 13.94
N SER A 89 5.96 0.45 14.85
CA SER A 89 5.91 1.64 15.66
C SER A 89 7.16 1.69 16.53
N THR A 90 8.21 2.31 16.01
CA THR A 90 9.09 3.10 16.86
C THR A 90 8.23 4.27 17.27
N SER A 91 7.88 4.35 18.55
CA SER A 91 7.19 5.50 19.12
C SER A 91 8.06 6.74 18.89
N VAL A 92 7.84 7.42 17.78
CA VAL A 92 8.41 8.72 17.52
C VAL A 92 7.28 9.63 17.09
N PHE A 93 6.90 10.49 18.03
CA PHE A 93 6.00 11.59 17.81
C PHE A 93 6.66 12.56 16.81
N TYR A 94 6.44 12.36 15.51
CA TYR A 94 7.01 13.23 14.45
C TYR A 94 6.03 14.28 13.91
N CYS A 95 4.81 14.38 14.44
CA CYS A 95 3.79 15.30 13.89
C CYS A 95 3.04 16.14 14.94
N ASP A 96 3.44 16.12 16.21
CA ASP A 96 3.04 17.15 17.16
C ASP A 96 4.25 18.09 17.27
N GLY A 97 4.10 19.34 16.84
CA GLY A 97 5.18 20.33 16.73
C GLY A 97 5.79 20.77 18.05
N PHE A 98 6.25 19.82 18.87
CA PHE A 98 7.15 20.09 19.98
C PHE A 98 8.56 20.23 19.43
N ILE A 99 8.88 21.46 19.03
CA ILE A 99 10.26 21.93 19.01
C ILE A 99 10.65 22.02 20.48
N GLU A 100 11.22 20.95 21.02
CA GLU A 100 12.12 21.12 22.17
C GLU A 100 13.42 21.68 21.59
N ASP A 101 13.56 22.99 21.77
CA ASP A 101 14.84 23.68 21.76
C ASP A 101 15.79 22.91 22.69
N ASP A 102 16.74 22.17 22.12
CA ASP A 102 18.06 22.11 22.71
C ASP A 102 19.12 21.77 21.65
N SER A 103 19.86 22.81 21.30
CA SER A 103 21.27 22.83 20.94
C SER A 103 21.95 21.48 20.64
N SER A 104 22.16 21.19 19.36
CA SER A 104 23.46 20.68 18.91
C SER A 104 23.66 20.95 17.42
N GLU A 105 24.80 21.56 17.09
CA GLU A 105 25.22 22.00 15.76
C GLU A 105 25.53 20.85 14.77
N ASN A 106 24.93 19.66 14.92
CA ASN A 106 25.21 18.50 14.06
C ASN A 106 23.96 17.66 13.74
N ASN A 107 22.83 18.31 13.46
CA ASN A 107 21.65 17.63 12.93
C ASN A 107 21.81 17.34 11.42
N CYS A 108 22.78 16.50 11.06
CA CYS A 108 22.58 15.64 9.90
C CYS A 108 21.55 14.59 10.35
N PRO A 109 20.38 14.45 9.71
CA PRO A 109 19.42 13.44 10.11
C PRO A 109 20.07 12.07 9.96
N THR A 110 20.32 11.37 11.07
CA THR A 110 20.85 9.99 11.11
C THR A 110 20.03 8.99 10.27
N PHE A 111 18.85 9.41 9.78
CA PHE A 111 17.93 8.63 8.97
C PHE A 111 17.80 9.11 7.51
N CYS A 112 18.57 10.11 7.07
CA CYS A 112 18.80 10.32 5.65
C CYS A 112 19.79 9.26 5.16
N GLN A 113 19.32 8.01 5.04
CA GLN A 113 20.05 7.02 4.28
C GLN A 113 19.97 7.47 2.83
N GLU A 114 21.07 7.98 2.28
CA GLU A 114 21.20 8.16 0.84
C GLU A 114 20.87 6.81 0.21
N SER A 115 19.75 6.77 -0.50
CA SER A 115 19.42 5.64 -1.35
C SER A 115 20.50 5.61 -2.43
N TYR A 116 21.48 4.72 -2.28
CA TYR A 116 22.31 4.30 -3.39
C TYR A 116 21.37 3.68 -4.42
N GLU A 117 20.97 4.48 -5.42
CA GLU A 117 20.18 3.98 -6.54
C GLU A 117 20.96 2.84 -7.19
N GLN A 118 20.42 1.62 -7.12
CA GLN A 118 20.91 0.51 -7.93
C GLN A 118 20.53 0.81 -9.38
N GLY A 119 21.46 1.39 -10.12
CA GLY A 119 21.23 1.82 -11.50
C GLY A 119 22.43 2.54 -12.07
N TYR A 120 22.28 2.97 -13.32
CA TYR A 120 23.24 3.87 -13.93
C TYR A 120 23.03 5.27 -13.37
N GLU A 121 24.07 5.89 -12.79
CA GLU A 121 23.97 7.27 -12.35
C GLU A 121 23.71 8.15 -13.57
N PHE A 122 22.58 8.84 -13.60
CA PHE A 122 22.11 9.55 -14.79
C PHE A 122 23.08 10.64 -15.27
N SER A 123 23.77 11.27 -14.32
CA SER A 123 24.89 12.19 -14.52
C SER A 123 26.06 11.54 -15.26
N ILE A 124 26.47 10.33 -14.85
CA ILE A 124 27.55 9.56 -15.47
C ILE A 124 27.16 9.15 -16.89
N VAL A 125 25.93 8.65 -17.11
CA VAL A 125 25.46 8.27 -18.45
C VAL A 125 25.48 9.46 -19.42
N LYS A 126 25.10 10.64 -18.95
CA LYS A 126 25.20 11.88 -19.74
C LYS A 126 26.64 12.23 -20.06
N ALA A 127 27.52 12.22 -19.07
CA ALA A 127 28.94 12.52 -19.27
C ALA A 127 29.60 11.54 -20.26
N ASP A 128 29.35 10.24 -20.11
CA ASP A 128 29.86 9.19 -21.00
C ASP A 128 29.36 9.37 -22.43
N PHE A 129 28.08 9.73 -22.61
CA PHE A 129 27.53 10.03 -23.92
C PHE A 129 28.21 11.24 -24.56
N GLU A 130 28.40 12.34 -23.83
CA GLU A 130 29.05 13.55 -24.38
C GLU A 130 30.50 13.28 -24.81
N ILE A 131 31.27 12.56 -23.99
CA ILE A 131 32.66 12.19 -24.30
C ILE A 131 32.74 11.33 -25.57
N HIS A 132 31.77 10.44 -25.76
CA HIS A 132 31.75 9.46 -26.84
C HIS A 132 30.74 9.77 -27.95
N ARG A 133 30.24 11.01 -28.02
CA ARG A 133 29.18 11.42 -28.93
C ARG A 133 29.53 11.14 -30.38
N ASN A 134 30.82 11.25 -30.72
CA ASN A 134 31.37 10.94 -32.03
C ASN A 134 31.23 9.47 -32.48
N LYS A 135 30.94 8.51 -31.58
CA LYS A 135 30.71 7.10 -31.92
C LYS A 135 29.30 6.82 -32.45
N PHE A 136 28.40 7.80 -32.36
CA PHE A 136 27.02 7.72 -32.79
C PHE A 136 26.81 8.46 -34.11
N THR A 137 25.91 7.98 -34.97
CA THR A 137 25.47 8.75 -36.14
C THR A 137 24.59 9.93 -35.69
N PRO A 138 24.40 10.98 -36.51
CA PRO A 138 23.55 12.11 -36.13
C PRO A 138 22.12 11.69 -35.70
N THR A 139 21.55 10.68 -36.37
CA THR A 139 20.25 10.11 -36.01
C THR A 139 20.27 9.35 -34.69
N GLU A 140 21.35 8.65 -34.36
CA GLU A 140 21.51 7.95 -33.09
C GLU A 140 21.78 8.93 -31.95
N GLN A 141 22.56 9.99 -32.19
CA GLN A 141 22.77 11.08 -31.23
C GLN A 141 21.45 11.73 -30.85
N HIS A 142 20.62 12.05 -31.84
CA HIS A 142 19.32 12.67 -31.60
C HIS A 142 18.39 11.80 -30.75
N VAL A 143 18.44 10.47 -30.93
CA VAL A 143 17.71 9.53 -30.05
C VAL A 143 18.20 9.60 -28.61
N ILE A 144 19.52 9.53 -28.39
CA ILE A 144 20.07 9.54 -27.03
C ILE A 144 19.84 10.89 -26.37
N GLU A 145 19.93 11.98 -27.12
CA GLU A 145 19.64 13.33 -26.63
C GLU A 145 18.19 13.47 -26.19
N TYR A 146 17.25 12.98 -27.02
CA TYR A 146 15.84 12.94 -26.65
C TYR A 146 15.61 12.09 -25.40
N MET A 147 16.27 10.94 -25.29
CA MET A 147 16.13 10.05 -24.13
C MET A 147 16.73 10.63 -22.83
N LEU A 148 17.83 11.39 -22.89
CA LEU A 148 18.56 11.86 -21.70
C LEU A 148 18.25 13.31 -21.30
N TYR A 149 17.87 14.18 -22.24
CA TYR A 149 17.69 15.61 -21.98
C TYR A 149 16.26 16.09 -22.08
N ASP A 150 15.38 15.35 -22.78
CA ASP A 150 13.96 15.68 -22.81
C ASP A 150 13.21 15.05 -21.63
N GLY A 151 12.36 15.84 -20.98
CA GLY A 151 11.63 15.41 -19.78
C GLY A 151 10.64 14.27 -20.06
N LEU A 152 10.12 14.20 -21.28
CA LEU A 152 9.23 13.11 -21.71
C LEU A 152 10.02 11.89 -22.18
N GLY A 153 11.16 12.10 -22.85
CA GLY A 153 11.99 11.04 -23.39
C GLY A 153 12.54 10.04 -22.36
N VAL A 154 12.80 10.48 -21.11
CA VAL A 154 13.26 9.60 -20.02
C VAL A 154 12.22 8.52 -19.67
N CYS A 155 10.93 8.83 -19.83
CA CYS A 155 9.83 7.92 -19.51
C CYS A 155 9.35 7.08 -20.70
N MET A 156 9.88 7.32 -21.90
CA MET A 156 9.43 6.66 -23.13
C MET A 156 10.27 5.43 -23.46
N ASN A 157 9.63 4.40 -24.00
CA ASN A 157 10.34 3.25 -24.54
C ASN A 157 10.95 3.57 -25.92
N LEU A 158 11.91 2.74 -26.38
CA LEU A 158 12.61 2.99 -27.65
C LEU A 158 11.71 3.00 -28.90
N ALA A 159 10.53 2.37 -28.84
CA ALA A 159 9.58 2.37 -29.94
C ALA A 159 8.79 3.69 -29.97
N GLU A 160 8.40 4.20 -28.80
CA GLU A 160 7.77 5.52 -28.64
C GLU A 160 8.72 6.63 -29.09
N ILE A 161 9.98 6.61 -28.65
CA ILE A 161 11.00 7.57 -29.08
C ILE A 161 11.19 7.52 -30.60
N ALA A 162 11.25 6.33 -31.19
CA ALA A 162 11.39 6.20 -32.65
C ALA A 162 10.17 6.77 -33.41
N ASN A 163 8.97 6.57 -32.87
CA ASN A 163 7.74 7.10 -33.44
C ASN A 163 7.67 8.63 -33.33
N GLU A 164 7.99 9.20 -32.17
CA GLU A 164 8.04 10.66 -31.94
C GLU A 164 9.05 11.34 -32.87
N LEU A 165 10.25 10.77 -32.97
CA LEU A 165 11.30 11.28 -33.85
C LEU A 165 11.09 10.96 -35.33
N LYS A 166 10.03 10.21 -35.68
CA LYS A 166 9.70 9.75 -37.05
C LYS A 166 10.86 9.03 -37.74
N ILE A 167 11.57 8.18 -36.98
CA ILE A 167 12.69 7.37 -37.47
C ILE A 167 12.40 5.88 -37.35
N ASN A 168 13.18 5.05 -38.03
CA ASN A 168 13.06 3.60 -37.90
C ASN A 168 13.55 3.13 -36.52
N LYS A 169 12.78 2.24 -35.87
CA LYS A 169 13.08 1.62 -34.56
C LYS A 169 14.48 0.96 -34.48
N SER A 170 15.03 0.53 -35.62
CA SER A 170 16.39 0.00 -35.66
C SER A 170 17.45 1.02 -35.22
N HIS A 171 17.25 2.31 -35.50
CA HIS A 171 18.16 3.37 -35.05
C HIS A 171 18.11 3.57 -33.54
N SER A 172 16.92 3.59 -32.93
CA SER A 172 16.81 3.75 -31.47
C SER A 172 17.37 2.55 -30.70
N THR A 173 17.12 1.34 -31.22
CA THR A 173 17.68 0.10 -30.64
C THR A 173 19.21 0.07 -30.73
N ARG A 174 19.76 0.49 -31.88
CA ARG A 174 21.22 0.53 -32.11
C ARG A 174 21.89 1.59 -31.25
N ALA A 175 21.27 2.78 -31.12
CA ALA A 175 21.75 3.85 -30.26
C ALA A 175 21.85 3.39 -28.81
N LEU A 176 20.81 2.77 -28.25
CA LEU A 176 20.86 2.26 -26.88
C LEU A 176 21.93 1.16 -26.70
N LYS A 177 22.07 0.26 -27.68
CA LYS A 177 23.10 -0.79 -27.63
C LYS A 177 24.52 -0.19 -27.60
N LYS A 178 24.77 0.87 -28.38
CA LYS A 178 26.04 1.60 -28.34
C LYS A 178 26.24 2.31 -27.01
N LEU A 179 25.21 2.98 -26.48
CA LEU A 179 25.27 3.65 -25.18
C LEU A 179 25.66 2.67 -24.06
N ARG A 180 25.05 1.48 -24.03
CA ARG A 180 25.42 0.42 -23.08
C ARG A 180 26.85 -0.09 -23.22
N SER A 181 27.43 -0.02 -24.41
CA SER A 181 28.79 -0.49 -24.65
C SER A 181 29.87 0.53 -24.29
N ILE A 182 29.51 1.82 -24.19
CA ILE A 182 30.42 2.88 -23.80
C ILE A 182 30.32 3.21 -22.31
N TYR A 183 29.18 2.87 -21.69
CA TYR A 183 29.01 3.04 -20.26
C TYR A 183 30.00 2.16 -19.51
N CYS A 184 30.85 2.79 -18.71
CA CYS A 184 31.86 2.11 -17.90
C CYS A 184 31.48 2.29 -16.43
N CYS A 185 31.08 1.19 -15.77
CA CYS A 185 31.18 1.10 -14.31
C CYS A 185 32.63 0.78 -13.94
#